data_AF-A0A401ZZS8-F1
#
_entry.id   AF-A0A401ZZS8-F1
#
_cell.length_a   1.000
_cell.length_b   1.000
_cell.length_c   1.000
_cell.angle_alpha   90.00
_cell.angle_beta   90.00
_cell.angle_gamma   90.00
#
_symmetry.space_group_name_H-M   'P 1'
#
loop_
_entity.id
_entity.type
_entity.pdbx_description
1 polymer ?
#
loop_
_entity_poly.entity_id
_entity_poly.type
_entity_poly.pdbx_seq_one_letter_code
_entity_poly.pdbx_strand_id
1 'polypeptide(L)'
;MQQVQQRELPERISWARAIIFAVGFFFIAAILIGQLPSYIYIQLTASSLQGFEIGTLGLGVVCLAGFAVIEVIVLLFDPKPVLPPILFTGAGAVLAVLGLILSIVVTTTGCTPANHDCNQYFPTASTDLWSVWGGKFLWFQPKALDLLTIGLALLGVGVATIFYSILARREQHDSDRRDLGFTPGARWMMIGSILLLIVFLVAYTMNNEAGWGAKLLPGHPFAGLKLATLLISIVLGSAIFLAFGAFALRLHYLMRPIRKKTMPALYMIGALGLAQLGAILLLAWFFVYPLIAWVHGWTFIGLGSFLTLCSKADQIPASCSFSADAGYLADAIVTMNFFILFMAGIWGWKSHRNIVVITGVVLTAVLAFTALLMHTAPDQLVQAMMLCVAILVLATIWAVIARNEFAVIGENNLGCLGMWLVVGTCLFIYIGAFGFFSIPSFADEIEPNITFAPGASIDAFVVLIITGILAAVHFYFLTRNRYKV
;
A
#
# COMPACT_ATOMS: atom_id res chain seq x y z
N MET A 1 60.89 -6.42 -0.71
CA MET A 1 59.62 -6.86 -1.31
C MET A 1 58.66 -5.69 -1.25
N GLN A 2 58.35 -5.06 -2.38
CA GLN A 2 57.31 -4.04 -2.45
C GLN A 2 55.97 -4.72 -2.22
N GLN A 3 55.27 -4.35 -1.14
CA GLN A 3 53.86 -4.64 -1.00
C GLN A 3 53.14 -3.89 -2.12
N VAL A 4 52.75 -4.63 -3.16
CA VAL A 4 51.76 -4.16 -4.11
C VAL A 4 50.49 -3.95 -3.30
N GLN A 5 50.17 -2.69 -3.03
CA GLN A 5 48.84 -2.29 -2.60
C GLN A 5 47.87 -2.91 -3.60
N GLN A 6 47.12 -3.94 -3.18
CA GLN A 6 45.96 -4.38 -3.93
C GLN A 6 45.08 -3.13 -4.04
N ARG A 7 45.09 -2.52 -5.23
CA ARG A 7 44.09 -1.53 -5.61
C ARG A 7 42.76 -2.25 -5.36
N GLU A 8 42.01 -1.82 -4.34
CA GLU A 8 40.64 -2.27 -4.15
C GLU A 8 39.92 -1.96 -5.45
N LEU A 9 39.81 -2.95 -6.33
CA LEU A 9 38.93 -2.87 -7.47
C LEU A 9 37.54 -2.78 -6.85
N PRO A 10 36.79 -1.67 -7.04
CA PRO A 10 35.43 -1.61 -6.55
C PRO A 10 34.70 -2.81 -7.18
N GLU A 11 34.24 -3.74 -6.35
CA GLU A 11 33.48 -4.90 -6.82
C GLU A 11 32.30 -4.36 -7.64
N ARG A 12 32.36 -4.60 -8.95
CA ARG A 12 31.30 -4.17 -9.86
C ARG A 12 30.03 -4.91 -9.46
N ILE A 13 28.93 -4.17 -9.26
CA ILE A 13 27.62 -4.78 -9.00
C ILE A 13 27.35 -5.83 -10.09
N SER A 14 27.03 -7.06 -9.69
CA SER A 14 26.63 -8.08 -10.67
C SER A 14 25.25 -7.69 -11.23
N TRP A 15 25.01 -7.96 -12.52
CA TRP A 15 23.75 -7.69 -13.21
C TRP A 15 22.51 -8.23 -12.44
N ALA A 16 22.62 -9.43 -11.86
CA ALA A 16 21.57 -10.02 -11.04
C ALA A 16 21.16 -9.14 -9.85
N ARG A 17 22.12 -8.45 -9.22
CA ARG A 17 21.88 -7.59 -8.05
C ARG A 17 21.23 -6.26 -8.40
N ALA A 18 21.63 -5.67 -9.53
CA ALA A 18 20.98 -4.47 -10.02
C ALA A 18 19.52 -4.76 -10.43
N ILE A 19 19.26 -5.92 -11.05
CA ILE A 19 17.89 -6.34 -11.39
C ILE A 19 17.05 -6.59 -10.13
N ILE A 20 17.56 -7.30 -9.12
CA ILE A 20 16.80 -7.55 -7.88
C ILE A 20 16.46 -6.23 -7.17
N PHE A 21 17.40 -5.28 -7.18
CA PHE A 21 17.16 -3.95 -6.64
C PHE A 21 16.09 -3.20 -7.45
N ALA A 22 16.24 -3.18 -8.77
CA ALA A 22 15.35 -2.45 -9.65
C ALA A 22 13.94 -3.05 -9.68
N VAL A 23 13.79 -4.39 -9.64
CA VAL A 23 12.48 -5.07 -9.57
C VAL A 23 11.73 -4.72 -8.28
N GLY A 24 12.41 -4.65 -7.12
CA GLY A 24 11.76 -4.19 -5.89
C GLY A 24 11.29 -2.75 -5.98
N PHE A 25 12.14 -1.87 -6.52
CA PHE A 25 11.78 -0.47 -6.78
C PHE A 25 10.72 -0.32 -7.89
N PHE A 26 10.60 -1.26 -8.82
CA PHE A 26 9.56 -1.28 -9.85
C PHE A 26 8.19 -1.46 -9.24
N PHE A 27 8.01 -2.44 -8.36
CA PHE A 27 6.72 -2.64 -7.72
C PHE A 27 6.33 -1.45 -6.83
N ILE A 28 7.30 -0.86 -6.13
CA ILE A 28 7.07 0.33 -5.31
C ILE A 28 6.72 1.55 -6.17
N ALA A 29 7.46 1.79 -7.25
CA ALA A 29 7.23 2.92 -8.16
C ALA A 29 5.93 2.75 -8.97
N ALA A 30 5.65 1.54 -9.47
CA ALA A 30 4.42 1.21 -10.18
C ALA A 30 3.17 1.55 -9.36
N ILE A 31 3.16 1.19 -8.08
CA ILE A 31 2.02 1.43 -7.22
C ILE A 31 1.97 2.89 -6.76
N LEU A 32 3.09 3.47 -6.30
CA LEU A 32 3.11 4.83 -5.74
C LEU A 32 3.00 5.95 -6.78
N ILE A 33 3.44 5.70 -8.02
CA ILE A 33 3.56 6.72 -9.06
C ILE A 33 2.60 6.46 -10.22
N GLY A 34 2.25 5.19 -10.49
CA GLY A 34 1.23 4.84 -11.48
C GLY A 34 -0.17 4.83 -10.89
N GLN A 35 -0.41 3.92 -9.93
CA GLN A 35 -1.78 3.62 -9.48
C GLN A 35 -2.35 4.63 -8.49
N LEU A 36 -1.58 5.04 -7.48
CA LEU A 36 -2.08 5.92 -6.42
C LEU A 36 -2.46 7.33 -6.93
N PRO A 37 -1.67 7.98 -7.80
CA PRO A 37 -2.04 9.28 -8.35
C PRO A 37 -3.29 9.18 -9.27
N SER A 38 -3.36 8.13 -10.11
CA SER A 38 -4.53 7.82 -10.93
C SER A 38 -5.80 7.62 -10.09
N TYR A 39 -5.71 6.86 -9.00
CA TYR A 39 -6.82 6.69 -8.08
C TYR A 39 -7.28 8.03 -7.47
N ILE A 40 -6.34 8.87 -7.02
CA ILE A 40 -6.65 10.19 -6.46
C ILE A 40 -7.38 11.06 -7.49
N TYR A 41 -6.91 11.07 -8.74
CA TYR A 41 -7.55 11.79 -9.85
C TYR A 41 -8.99 11.34 -10.06
N ILE A 42 -9.22 10.02 -10.17
CA ILE A 42 -10.55 9.45 -10.42
C ILE A 42 -11.50 9.81 -9.27
N GLN A 43 -11.06 9.67 -8.02
CA GLN A 43 -11.92 9.95 -6.87
C GLN A 43 -12.20 11.46 -6.67
N LEU A 44 -11.23 12.33 -6.98
CA LEU A 44 -11.42 13.79 -6.93
C LEU A 44 -12.42 14.30 -7.96
N THR A 45 -12.38 13.72 -9.16
CA THR A 45 -13.17 14.15 -10.33
C THR A 45 -14.51 13.41 -10.48
N ALA A 46 -14.76 12.41 -9.63
CA ALA A 46 -16.01 11.69 -9.61
C ALA A 46 -17.21 12.63 -9.40
N SER A 47 -18.38 12.22 -9.89
CA SER A 47 -19.62 13.01 -9.81
C SER A 47 -20.15 13.21 -8.39
N SER A 48 -19.56 12.52 -7.40
CA SER A 48 -19.82 12.69 -5.97
C SER A 48 -18.50 12.62 -5.19
N LEU A 49 -18.44 13.32 -4.06
CA LEU A 49 -17.28 13.30 -3.16
C LEU A 49 -17.22 12.06 -2.28
N GLN A 50 -18.26 11.23 -2.29
CA GLN A 50 -18.36 10.03 -1.48
C GLN A 50 -17.11 9.14 -1.64
N GLY A 51 -16.67 8.89 -2.87
CA GLY A 51 -15.48 8.08 -3.14
C GLY A 51 -14.19 8.73 -2.63
N PHE A 52 -14.07 10.05 -2.72
CA PHE A 52 -12.95 10.80 -2.16
C PHE A 52 -12.94 10.82 -0.63
N GLU A 53 -14.09 10.98 0.02
CA GLU A 53 -14.23 10.91 1.48
C GLU A 53 -13.86 9.50 2.00
N ILE A 54 -14.40 8.44 1.38
CA ILE A 54 -14.05 7.06 1.74
C ILE A 54 -12.56 6.79 1.49
N GLY A 55 -12.02 7.23 0.35
CA GLY A 55 -10.62 7.03 -0.03
C GLY A 55 -9.63 7.74 0.89
N THR A 56 -9.88 9.01 1.22
CA THR A 56 -9.03 9.78 2.15
C THR A 56 -9.09 9.27 3.58
N LEU A 57 -10.28 8.83 4.04
CA LEU A 57 -10.42 8.11 5.31
C LEU A 57 -9.62 6.80 5.29
N GLY A 58 -9.79 5.97 4.26
CA GLY A 58 -9.12 4.68 4.14
C GLY A 58 -7.59 4.81 4.13
N LEU A 59 -7.06 5.72 3.30
CA LEU A 59 -5.63 6.04 3.28
C LEU A 59 -5.13 6.57 4.64
N GLY A 60 -5.91 7.45 5.28
CA GLY A 60 -5.59 7.98 6.61
C GLY A 60 -5.52 6.89 7.67
N VAL A 61 -6.51 5.99 7.67
CA VAL A 61 -6.58 4.83 8.57
C VAL A 61 -5.40 3.86 8.33
N VAL A 62 -5.05 3.57 7.07
CA VAL A 62 -3.87 2.73 6.75
C VAL A 62 -2.59 3.36 7.29
N CYS A 63 -2.41 4.66 7.11
CA CYS A 63 -1.24 5.38 7.59
C CYS A 63 -1.15 5.35 9.12
N LEU A 64 -2.25 5.64 9.82
CA LEU A 64 -2.30 5.58 11.28
C LEU A 64 -2.12 4.15 11.82
N ALA A 65 -2.68 3.14 11.15
CA ALA A 65 -2.48 1.74 11.51
C ALA A 65 -1.00 1.34 11.36
N GLY A 66 -0.37 1.73 10.26
CA GLY A 66 1.06 1.52 10.04
C GLY A 66 1.92 2.23 11.09
N PHE A 67 1.58 3.48 11.45
CA PHE A 67 2.22 4.21 12.53
C PHE A 67 2.09 3.49 13.87
N ALA A 68 0.89 3.05 14.26
CA ALA A 68 0.65 2.34 15.51
C ALA A 68 1.49 1.06 15.60
N VAL A 69 1.60 0.29 14.52
CA VAL A 69 2.45 -0.91 14.47
C VAL A 69 3.93 -0.54 14.62
N ILE A 70 4.40 0.53 13.95
CA ILE A 70 5.78 1.00 14.09
C ILE A 70 6.09 1.44 15.52
N GLU A 71 5.19 2.20 16.17
CA GLU A 71 5.35 2.62 17.57
C GLU A 71 5.44 1.42 18.52
N VAL A 72 4.62 0.39 18.30
CA VAL A 72 4.72 -0.86 19.08
C VAL A 72 6.10 -1.50 18.90
N ILE A 73 6.62 -1.56 17.67
CA ILE A 73 7.97 -2.10 17.40
C ILE A 73 9.02 -1.26 18.13
N VAL A 74 8.97 0.06 18.01
CA VAL A 74 9.95 0.97 18.64
C VAL A 74 9.89 0.83 20.16
N LEU A 75 8.70 0.91 20.79
CA LEU A 75 8.55 0.85 22.24
C LEU A 75 8.95 -0.49 22.86
N LEU A 76 8.74 -1.61 22.15
CA LEU A 76 9.10 -2.95 22.62
C LEU A 76 10.59 -3.27 22.40
N PHE A 77 11.16 -2.76 21.32
CA PHE A 77 12.48 -3.17 20.84
C PHE A 77 13.52 -2.05 20.91
N ASP A 78 13.23 -0.88 21.45
CA ASP A 78 14.26 0.11 21.80
C ASP A 78 15.32 -0.55 22.74
N PRO A 79 16.61 -0.21 22.63
CA PRO A 79 17.63 -0.60 23.61
C PRO A 79 17.24 -0.35 25.09
N LYS A 80 16.28 0.52 25.39
CA LYS A 80 15.62 0.61 26.71
C LYS A 80 14.10 0.54 26.54
N PRO A 81 13.47 -0.65 26.63
CA PRO A 81 12.01 -0.75 26.51
C PRO A 81 11.34 0.01 27.66
N VAL A 82 10.48 0.95 27.31
CA VAL A 82 9.79 1.83 28.27
C VAL A 82 8.63 1.10 28.95
N LEU A 83 8.00 0.16 28.24
CA LEU A 83 6.77 -0.52 28.67
C LEU A 83 6.91 -2.05 28.59
N PRO A 84 6.35 -2.79 29.57
CA PRO A 84 6.40 -4.25 29.56
C PRO A 84 5.54 -4.85 28.41
N PRO A 85 5.99 -5.94 27.77
CA PRO A 85 5.27 -6.56 26.65
C PRO A 85 3.83 -7.01 26.97
N ILE A 86 3.53 -7.31 28.23
CA ILE A 86 2.21 -7.77 28.67
C ILE A 86 1.13 -6.70 28.43
N LEU A 87 1.45 -5.41 28.60
CA LEU A 87 0.50 -4.32 28.33
C LEU A 87 0.12 -4.28 26.86
N PHE A 88 1.10 -4.47 25.97
CA PHE A 88 0.86 -4.54 24.53
C PHE A 88 0.03 -5.76 24.15
N THR A 89 0.25 -6.92 24.76
CA THR A 89 -0.61 -8.10 24.53
C THR A 89 -2.06 -7.81 24.94
N GLY A 90 -2.27 -7.18 26.09
CA GLY A 90 -3.61 -6.82 26.57
C GLY A 90 -4.32 -5.82 25.66
N ALA A 91 -3.64 -4.71 25.32
CA ALA A 91 -4.17 -3.71 24.40
C ALA A 91 -4.43 -4.29 23.00
N GLY A 92 -3.49 -5.09 22.48
CA GLY A 92 -3.63 -5.77 21.20
C GLY A 92 -4.79 -6.74 21.15
N ALA A 93 -5.06 -7.48 22.23
CA ALA A 93 -6.21 -8.38 22.33
C ALA A 93 -7.53 -7.62 22.30
N VAL A 94 -7.63 -6.49 23.02
CA VAL A 94 -8.82 -5.63 22.98
C VAL A 94 -9.06 -5.10 21.57
N LEU A 95 -8.02 -4.56 20.91
CA LEU A 95 -8.12 -4.04 19.54
C LEU A 95 -8.50 -5.13 18.53
N ALA A 96 -7.89 -6.32 18.64
CA ALA A 96 -8.19 -7.44 17.74
C ALA A 96 -9.64 -7.93 17.90
N VAL A 97 -10.13 -8.05 19.14
CA VAL A 97 -11.52 -8.47 19.40
C VAL A 97 -12.51 -7.41 18.92
N LEU A 98 -12.26 -6.13 19.21
CA LEU A 98 -13.12 -5.04 18.75
C LEU A 98 -13.15 -4.95 17.21
N GLY A 99 -11.99 -5.04 16.55
CA GLY A 99 -11.89 -5.04 15.09
C GLY A 99 -12.61 -6.24 14.46
N LEU A 100 -12.49 -7.43 15.07
CA LEU A 100 -13.19 -8.63 14.62
C LEU A 100 -14.71 -8.50 14.78
N ILE A 101 -15.19 -8.05 15.95
CA ILE A 101 -16.61 -7.84 16.21
C ILE A 101 -17.17 -6.83 15.22
N LEU A 102 -16.50 -5.69 15.05
CA LEU A 102 -16.95 -4.64 14.12
C LEU A 102 -17.02 -5.19 12.69
N SER A 103 -15.99 -5.90 12.22
CA SER A 103 -15.96 -6.48 10.87
C SER A 103 -17.08 -7.52 10.67
N ILE A 104 -17.38 -8.36 11.66
CA ILE A 104 -18.47 -9.35 11.58
C ILE A 104 -19.82 -8.65 11.59
N VAL A 105 -20.06 -7.71 12.50
CA VAL A 105 -21.34 -7.00 12.62
C VAL A 105 -21.65 -6.26 11.32
N VAL A 106 -20.67 -5.54 10.79
CA VAL A 106 -20.78 -4.75 9.56
C VAL A 106 -20.96 -5.62 8.30
N THR A 107 -20.53 -6.88 8.33
CA THR A 107 -20.71 -7.77 7.17
C THR A 107 -21.98 -8.62 7.24
N THR A 108 -22.62 -8.70 8.41
CA THR A 108 -23.74 -9.64 8.66
C THR A 108 -25.06 -8.96 9.06
N THR A 109 -25.03 -7.72 9.57
CA THR A 109 -26.24 -7.04 10.05
C THR A 109 -26.78 -6.04 9.02
N GLY A 110 -28.09 -5.80 9.00
CA GLY A 110 -28.71 -4.81 8.09
C GLY A 110 -28.69 -5.15 6.60
N CYS A 111 -28.23 -6.35 6.23
CA CYS A 111 -28.25 -6.85 4.86
C CYS A 111 -29.68 -7.15 4.39
N THR A 112 -30.11 -6.53 3.30
CA THR A 112 -31.36 -6.91 2.60
C THR A 112 -31.11 -6.99 1.11
N PRO A 113 -31.96 -7.66 0.31
CA PRO A 113 -31.84 -7.62 -1.15
C PRO A 113 -31.86 -6.22 -1.76
N ALA A 114 -32.37 -5.21 -1.03
CA ALA A 114 -32.34 -3.81 -1.43
C ALA A 114 -31.14 -3.03 -0.85
N ASN A 115 -30.45 -3.59 0.14
CA ASN A 115 -29.28 -3.01 0.81
C ASN A 115 -28.14 -4.04 0.84
N HIS A 116 -27.38 -4.07 -0.25
CA HIS A 116 -26.24 -4.99 -0.41
C HIS A 116 -25.06 -4.67 0.53
N ASP A 117 -25.04 -3.46 1.10
CA ASP A 117 -23.93 -2.90 1.87
C ASP A 117 -23.97 -3.21 3.37
N CYS A 118 -24.99 -3.91 3.89
CA CYS A 118 -24.97 -4.47 5.26
C CYS A 118 -24.57 -3.51 6.41
N ASN A 119 -24.98 -2.24 6.35
CA ASN A 119 -24.56 -1.19 7.30
C ASN A 119 -23.04 -0.93 7.36
N GLN A 120 -22.29 -1.30 6.32
CA GLN A 120 -20.88 -0.97 6.14
C GLN A 120 -20.59 0.51 6.12
N TYR A 121 -21.51 1.27 5.53
CA TYR A 121 -21.31 2.69 5.37
C TYR A 121 -22.20 3.50 6.30
N PHE A 122 -21.62 4.55 6.87
CA PHE A 122 -22.31 5.54 7.70
C PHE A 122 -21.93 6.96 7.22
N PRO A 123 -22.78 8.00 7.34
CA PRO A 123 -24.22 7.97 7.61
C PRO A 123 -25.03 7.33 6.48
N THR A 124 -26.19 6.75 6.78
CA THR A 124 -27.09 6.24 5.73
C THR A 124 -27.88 7.39 5.08
N ALA A 125 -28.48 7.15 3.91
CA ALA A 125 -29.28 8.17 3.22
C ALA A 125 -30.48 8.71 4.04
N SER A 126 -30.98 7.91 4.99
CA SER A 126 -32.05 8.23 5.92
C SER A 126 -31.57 8.82 7.25
N THR A 127 -30.26 8.82 7.51
CA THR A 127 -29.71 9.45 8.72
C THR A 127 -29.75 10.97 8.52
N ASP A 128 -30.44 11.68 9.41
CA ASP A 128 -30.44 13.16 9.44
C ASP A 128 -30.19 13.59 10.89
N LEU A 129 -28.92 13.52 11.30
CA LEU A 129 -28.51 13.78 12.67
C LEU A 129 -27.43 14.86 12.66
N TRP A 130 -27.80 16.06 13.11
CA TRP A 130 -26.94 17.26 13.07
C TRP A 130 -26.46 17.63 11.66
N SER A 131 -27.36 17.67 10.68
CA SER A 131 -27.04 18.07 9.31
C SER A 131 -26.62 19.54 9.21
N VAL A 132 -25.49 19.77 8.53
CA VAL A 132 -24.89 21.09 8.24
C VAL A 132 -24.51 21.10 6.76
N TRP A 133 -24.78 22.22 6.07
CA TRP A 133 -24.43 22.41 4.65
C TRP A 133 -24.93 21.32 3.70
N GLY A 134 -26.05 20.65 4.02
CA GLY A 134 -26.63 19.60 3.18
C GLY A 134 -26.04 18.20 3.40
N GLY A 135 -25.15 18.01 4.38
CA GLY A 135 -24.70 16.70 4.83
C GLY A 135 -25.78 15.93 5.63
N LYS A 136 -25.60 14.61 5.77
CA LYS A 136 -26.52 13.71 6.50
C LYS A 136 -26.17 13.54 7.98
N PHE A 137 -24.88 13.62 8.28
CA PHE A 137 -24.33 13.72 9.63
C PHE A 137 -23.22 14.75 9.61
N LEU A 138 -23.34 15.83 10.39
CA LEU A 138 -22.55 17.05 10.18
C LEU A 138 -22.64 17.48 8.71
N TRP A 139 -21.52 17.59 8.01
CA TRP A 139 -21.46 17.91 6.59
C TRP A 139 -21.06 16.72 5.71
N PHE A 140 -21.03 15.50 6.25
CA PHE A 140 -20.64 14.31 5.48
C PHE A 140 -21.72 13.85 4.49
N GLN A 141 -21.30 13.34 3.33
CA GLN A 141 -22.20 12.69 2.37
C GLN A 141 -22.74 11.36 2.92
N PRO A 142 -23.89 10.87 2.40
CA PRO A 142 -24.30 9.51 2.69
C PRO A 142 -23.19 8.54 2.28
N LYS A 143 -22.94 7.56 3.14
CA LYS A 143 -21.92 6.51 3.00
C LYS A 143 -20.45 6.99 3.09
N ALA A 144 -20.18 8.17 3.64
CA ALA A 144 -18.83 8.74 3.74
C ALA A 144 -17.82 7.97 4.63
N LEU A 145 -18.30 7.22 5.61
CA LEU A 145 -17.49 6.42 6.54
C LEU A 145 -17.63 4.95 6.21
N ASP A 146 -16.53 4.28 5.91
CA ASP A 146 -16.47 2.83 5.80
C ASP A 146 -16.03 2.19 7.13
N LEU A 147 -17.00 1.58 7.82
CA LEU A 147 -16.78 0.92 9.11
C LEU A 147 -16.00 -0.40 8.96
N LEU A 148 -16.04 -1.05 7.80
CA LEU A 148 -15.28 -2.28 7.55
C LEU A 148 -13.79 -1.98 7.49
N THR A 149 -13.38 -0.90 6.81
CA THR A 149 -11.99 -0.44 6.79
C THR A 149 -11.45 -0.18 8.20
N ILE A 150 -12.23 0.49 9.05
CA ILE A 150 -11.86 0.74 10.44
C ILE A 150 -11.73 -0.58 11.21
N GLY A 151 -12.69 -1.50 11.06
CA GLY A 151 -12.67 -2.81 11.70
C GLY A 151 -11.45 -3.65 11.31
N LEU A 152 -11.13 -3.72 10.03
CA LEU A 152 -9.98 -4.45 9.50
C LEU A 152 -8.65 -3.83 9.95
N ALA A 153 -8.57 -2.49 9.99
CA ALA A 153 -7.39 -1.79 10.50
C ALA A 153 -7.15 -2.07 11.99
N LEU A 154 -8.19 -1.99 12.82
CA LEU A 154 -8.11 -2.32 14.25
C LEU A 154 -7.71 -3.78 14.47
N LEU A 155 -8.27 -4.70 13.68
CA LEU A 155 -7.92 -6.11 13.71
C LEU A 155 -6.43 -6.32 13.35
N GLY A 156 -5.96 -5.70 12.27
CA GLY A 156 -4.57 -5.76 11.81
C GLY A 156 -3.59 -5.23 12.86
N VAL A 157 -3.85 -4.05 13.42
CA VAL A 157 -3.02 -3.45 14.48
C VAL A 157 -3.03 -4.33 15.73
N GLY A 158 -4.20 -4.81 16.15
CA GLY A 158 -4.33 -5.67 17.33
C GLY A 158 -3.52 -6.96 17.22
N VAL A 159 -3.66 -7.67 16.09
CA VAL A 159 -2.90 -8.91 15.83
C VAL A 159 -1.40 -8.63 15.71
N ALA A 160 -0.99 -7.57 15.03
CA ALA A 160 0.43 -7.19 14.95
C ALA A 160 1.01 -6.87 16.34
N THR A 161 0.24 -6.21 17.19
CA THR A 161 0.66 -5.86 18.55
C THR A 161 0.89 -7.10 19.41
N ILE A 162 -0.05 -8.06 19.38
CA ILE A 162 0.09 -9.36 20.06
C ILE A 162 1.31 -10.12 19.52
N PHE A 163 1.48 -10.11 18.20
CA PHE A 163 2.57 -10.82 17.55
C PHE A 163 3.95 -10.29 18.00
N TYR A 164 4.16 -8.97 17.94
CA TYR A 164 5.42 -8.35 18.35
C TYR A 164 5.64 -8.42 19.87
N SER A 165 4.59 -8.38 20.69
CA SER A 165 4.73 -8.51 22.15
C SER A 165 5.18 -9.91 22.57
N ILE A 166 4.67 -10.96 21.93
CA ILE A 166 5.12 -12.35 22.15
C ILE A 166 6.59 -12.49 21.73
N LEU A 167 6.97 -11.88 20.60
CA LEU A 167 8.33 -11.89 20.10
C LEU A 167 9.29 -11.19 21.07
N ALA A 168 8.91 -10.02 21.59
CA ALA A 168 9.68 -9.27 22.59
C ALA A 168 9.87 -10.07 23.89
N ARG A 169 8.82 -10.77 24.36
CA ARG A 169 8.91 -11.62 25.56
C ARG A 169 9.91 -12.77 25.37
N ARG A 170 9.96 -13.37 24.18
CA ARG A 170 10.96 -14.42 23.86
C ARG A 170 12.38 -13.86 23.83
N GLU A 171 12.59 -12.67 23.28
CA GLU A 171 13.91 -12.02 23.28
C GLU A 171 14.40 -11.66 24.70
N GLN A 172 13.51 -11.37 25.64
CA GLN A 172 13.90 -11.15 27.03
C GLN A 172 14.47 -12.41 27.68
N HIS A 173 14.08 -13.60 27.20
CA HIS A 173 14.56 -14.88 27.73
C HIS A 173 15.80 -15.39 26.99
N ASP A 174 15.95 -15.07 25.70
CA ASP A 174 17.09 -15.49 24.88
C ASP A 174 17.93 -14.30 24.40
N SER A 175 19.17 -14.22 24.90
CA SER A 175 20.12 -13.15 24.60
C SER A 175 20.82 -13.29 23.24
N ASP A 176 20.62 -14.38 22.49
CA ASP A 176 21.29 -14.58 21.21
C ASP A 176 20.82 -13.57 20.17
N ARG A 177 21.65 -12.59 19.80
CA ARG A 177 21.32 -11.52 18.85
C ARG A 177 21.66 -11.85 17.40
N ARG A 178 21.99 -13.12 17.11
CA ARG A 178 22.28 -13.55 15.75
C ARG A 178 21.07 -13.38 14.85
N ASP A 179 21.38 -13.09 13.60
CA ASP A 179 20.38 -13.09 12.56
C ASP A 179 20.20 -14.52 12.03
N LEU A 180 19.11 -15.15 12.47
CA LEU A 180 18.76 -16.55 12.19
C LEU A 180 18.35 -16.79 10.72
N GLY A 181 18.34 -15.75 9.89
CA GLY A 181 17.96 -15.87 8.49
C GLY A 181 16.47 -16.19 8.32
N PHE A 182 16.14 -16.94 7.29
CA PHE A 182 14.75 -17.36 7.05
C PHE A 182 14.42 -18.60 7.89
N THR A 183 13.88 -18.36 9.08
CA THR A 183 13.58 -19.39 10.07
C THR A 183 12.57 -20.44 9.57
N PRO A 184 12.57 -21.68 10.11
CA PRO A 184 11.58 -22.70 9.75
C PRO A 184 10.13 -22.23 9.94
N GLY A 185 9.85 -21.44 10.98
CA GLY A 185 8.52 -20.87 11.22
C GLY A 185 8.09 -19.94 10.08
N ALA A 186 8.95 -18.99 9.68
CA ALA A 186 8.66 -18.09 8.56
C ALA A 186 8.48 -18.86 7.23
N ARG A 187 9.24 -19.93 7.01
CA ARG A 187 9.10 -20.82 5.83
C ARG A 187 7.72 -21.48 5.78
N TRP A 188 7.29 -22.09 6.88
CA TRP A 188 6.00 -22.77 6.93
C TRP A 188 4.82 -21.81 6.80
N MET A 189 4.91 -20.63 7.40
CA MET A 189 3.91 -19.58 7.23
C MET A 189 3.82 -19.12 5.76
N MET A 190 4.97 -18.93 5.12
CA MET A 190 5.04 -18.55 3.71
C MET A 190 4.47 -19.62 2.77
N ILE A 191 4.87 -20.88 2.96
CA ILE A 191 4.35 -22.02 2.18
C ILE A 191 2.84 -22.15 2.38
N GLY A 192 2.36 -22.07 3.63
CA GLY A 192 0.94 -22.11 3.95
C GLY A 192 0.15 -21.00 3.26
N SER A 193 0.66 -19.76 3.28
CA SER A 193 0.04 -18.64 2.59
C SER A 193 -0.06 -18.85 1.07
N ILE A 194 1.04 -19.25 0.43
CA ILE A 194 1.07 -19.52 -1.02
C ILE A 194 0.12 -20.66 -1.39
N LEU A 195 0.11 -21.75 -0.62
CA LEU A 195 -0.78 -22.89 -0.88
C LEU A 195 -2.24 -22.49 -0.75
N LEU A 196 -2.61 -21.73 0.29
CA LEU A 196 -3.96 -21.21 0.44
C LEU A 196 -4.37 -20.32 -0.73
N LEU A 197 -3.48 -19.44 -1.19
CA LEU A 197 -3.73 -18.59 -2.36
C LEU A 197 -3.92 -19.42 -3.63
N ILE A 198 -3.07 -20.41 -3.90
CA ILE A 198 -3.17 -21.27 -5.09
C ILE A 198 -4.48 -22.08 -5.06
N VAL A 199 -4.78 -22.71 -3.92
CA VAL A 199 -6.03 -23.48 -3.75
C VAL A 199 -7.24 -22.58 -3.96
N PHE A 200 -7.21 -21.36 -3.41
CA PHE A 200 -8.25 -20.37 -3.62
C PHE A 200 -8.40 -20.00 -5.10
N LEU A 201 -7.30 -19.67 -5.80
CA LEU A 201 -7.34 -19.31 -7.22
C LEU A 201 -7.92 -20.44 -8.09
N VAL A 202 -7.52 -21.69 -7.84
CA VAL A 202 -8.09 -22.85 -8.54
C VAL A 202 -9.59 -22.97 -8.25
N ALA A 203 -10.00 -22.88 -6.98
CA ALA A 203 -11.42 -22.96 -6.62
C ALA A 203 -12.26 -21.81 -7.22
N TYR A 204 -11.69 -20.60 -7.28
CA TYR A 204 -12.31 -19.39 -7.83
C TYR A 204 -12.47 -19.49 -9.36
N THR A 205 -11.47 -20.03 -10.07
CA THR A 205 -11.59 -20.27 -11.53
C THR A 205 -12.65 -21.31 -11.86
N MET A 206 -12.91 -22.28 -10.98
CA MET A 206 -13.94 -23.31 -11.19
C MET A 206 -15.36 -22.81 -10.89
N ASN A 207 -15.55 -22.04 -9.83
CA ASN A 207 -16.81 -21.37 -9.54
C ASN A 207 -16.53 -20.01 -8.89
N ASN A 208 -17.14 -18.95 -9.42
CA ASN A 208 -17.13 -17.63 -8.81
C ASN A 208 -17.96 -17.62 -7.50
N GLU A 209 -17.87 -16.56 -6.69
CA GLU A 209 -18.55 -16.43 -5.39
C GLU A 209 -20.05 -16.74 -5.44
N ALA A 210 -20.73 -16.23 -6.47
CA ALA A 210 -22.15 -16.50 -6.71
C ALA A 210 -22.42 -17.99 -7.01
N GLY A 211 -21.50 -18.66 -7.71
CA GLY A 211 -21.59 -20.09 -8.00
C GLY A 211 -21.39 -20.96 -6.75
N TRP A 212 -20.49 -20.57 -5.86
CA TRP A 212 -20.34 -21.21 -4.54
C TRP A 212 -21.54 -20.95 -3.64
N GLY A 213 -22.06 -19.72 -3.62
CA GLY A 213 -23.25 -19.36 -2.86
C GLY A 213 -24.48 -20.17 -3.26
N ALA A 214 -24.70 -20.37 -4.57
CA ALA A 214 -25.79 -21.19 -5.09
C ALA A 214 -25.68 -22.68 -4.71
N LYS A 215 -24.45 -23.20 -4.54
CA LYS A 215 -24.21 -24.59 -4.12
C LYS A 215 -24.35 -24.78 -2.60
N LEU A 216 -23.95 -23.79 -1.81
CA LEU A 216 -24.00 -23.85 -0.34
C LEU A 216 -25.43 -23.73 0.21
N LEU A 217 -26.24 -22.83 -0.34
CA LEU A 217 -27.65 -22.68 0.01
C LEU A 217 -28.55 -22.70 -1.23
N PRO A 218 -28.94 -23.91 -1.70
CA PRO A 218 -29.91 -24.01 -2.79
C PRO A 218 -31.25 -23.42 -2.34
N GLY A 219 -31.74 -22.41 -3.07
CA GLY A 219 -33.03 -21.73 -2.81
C GLY A 219 -32.94 -20.33 -2.17
N HIS A 220 -31.78 -19.94 -1.63
CA HIS A 220 -31.57 -18.60 -1.05
C HIS A 220 -30.29 -17.95 -1.61
N PRO A 221 -30.32 -17.43 -2.86
CA PRO A 221 -29.10 -16.99 -3.57
C PRO A 221 -28.38 -15.83 -2.86
N PHE A 222 -29.11 -14.91 -2.23
CA PHE A 222 -28.51 -13.78 -1.51
C PHE A 222 -27.79 -14.20 -0.22
N ALA A 223 -28.45 -15.03 0.61
CA ALA A 223 -27.84 -15.55 1.84
C ALA A 223 -26.67 -16.50 1.54
N GLY A 224 -26.82 -17.32 0.50
CA GLY A 224 -25.76 -18.20 0.01
C GLY A 224 -24.53 -17.42 -0.45
N LEU A 225 -24.70 -16.34 -1.23
CA LEU A 225 -23.60 -15.48 -1.64
C LEU A 225 -22.86 -14.89 -0.43
N LYS A 226 -23.59 -14.31 0.54
CA LYS A 226 -22.97 -13.69 1.72
C LYS A 226 -22.20 -14.70 2.59
N LEU A 227 -22.75 -15.90 2.78
CA LEU A 227 -22.04 -16.96 3.48
C LEU A 227 -20.77 -17.38 2.73
N ALA A 228 -20.85 -17.51 1.40
CA ALA A 228 -19.70 -17.83 0.56
C ALA A 228 -18.60 -16.76 0.66
N THR A 229 -18.95 -15.47 0.52
CA THR A 229 -18.00 -14.36 0.64
C THR A 229 -17.35 -14.31 2.03
N LEU A 230 -18.10 -14.58 3.11
CA LEU A 230 -17.54 -14.67 4.47
C LEU A 230 -16.52 -15.81 4.59
N LEU A 231 -16.86 -17.02 4.13
CA LEU A 231 -15.97 -18.18 4.18
C LEU A 231 -14.71 -17.95 3.34
N ILE A 232 -14.86 -17.38 2.14
CA ILE A 232 -13.75 -17.00 1.27
C ILE A 232 -12.85 -15.97 1.96
N SER A 233 -13.44 -14.95 2.59
CA SER A 233 -12.71 -13.94 3.33
C SER A 233 -11.95 -14.51 4.52
N ILE A 234 -12.47 -15.55 5.20
CA ILE A 234 -11.73 -16.25 6.27
C ILE A 234 -10.51 -16.99 5.71
N VAL A 235 -10.65 -17.67 4.58
CA VAL A 235 -9.55 -18.40 3.92
C VAL A 235 -8.46 -17.42 3.44
N LEU A 236 -8.85 -16.38 2.70
CA LEU A 236 -7.93 -15.36 2.23
C LEU A 236 -7.33 -14.55 3.38
N GLY A 237 -8.12 -14.22 4.40
CA GLY A 237 -7.65 -13.53 5.60
C GLY A 237 -6.58 -14.34 6.32
N SER A 238 -6.77 -15.67 6.43
CA SER A 238 -5.76 -16.58 6.96
C SER A 238 -4.47 -16.56 6.13
N ALA A 239 -4.58 -16.53 4.79
CA ALA A 239 -3.42 -16.39 3.91
C ALA A 239 -2.69 -15.05 4.10
N ILE A 240 -3.42 -13.94 4.28
CA ILE A 240 -2.87 -12.61 4.58
C ILE A 240 -2.12 -12.65 5.91
N PHE A 241 -2.72 -13.19 6.98
CA PHE A 241 -2.08 -13.29 8.29
C PHE A 241 -0.79 -14.11 8.26
N LEU A 242 -0.78 -15.22 7.52
CA LEU A 242 0.41 -16.04 7.35
C LEU A 242 1.51 -15.32 6.55
N ALA A 243 1.16 -14.64 5.45
CA ALA A 243 2.10 -13.84 4.66
C ALA A 243 2.68 -12.69 5.49
N PHE A 244 1.82 -11.93 6.17
CA PHE A 244 2.22 -10.82 7.02
C PHE A 244 3.07 -11.28 8.21
N GLY A 245 2.75 -12.41 8.83
CA GLY A 245 3.57 -12.95 9.92
C GLY A 245 4.95 -13.44 9.44
N ALA A 246 5.03 -14.07 8.26
CA ALA A 246 6.31 -14.44 7.65
C ALA A 246 7.16 -13.20 7.33
N PHE A 247 6.52 -12.16 6.80
CA PHE A 247 7.11 -10.85 6.54
C PHE A 247 7.61 -10.19 7.84
N ALA A 248 6.78 -10.14 8.88
CA ALA A 248 7.10 -9.51 10.16
C ALA A 248 8.25 -10.21 10.88
N LEU A 249 8.27 -11.55 10.92
CA LEU A 249 9.43 -12.31 11.41
C LEU A 249 10.69 -11.95 10.66
N ARG A 250 10.60 -11.87 9.34
CA ARG A 250 11.75 -11.56 8.49
C ARG A 250 12.28 -10.15 8.76
N LEU A 251 11.39 -9.16 8.81
CA LEU A 251 11.73 -7.78 9.11
C LEU A 251 12.37 -7.65 10.51
N HIS A 252 11.82 -8.34 11.50
CA HIS A 252 12.36 -8.35 12.87
C HIS A 252 13.81 -8.86 12.93
N TYR A 253 14.09 -10.03 12.34
CA TYR A 253 15.45 -10.59 12.36
C TYR A 253 16.46 -9.73 11.59
N LEU A 254 16.02 -9.03 10.54
CA LEU A 254 16.85 -8.06 9.82
C LEU A 254 17.23 -6.84 10.68
N MET A 255 16.29 -6.33 11.48
CA MET A 255 16.52 -5.14 12.31
C MET A 255 17.35 -5.47 13.57
N ARG A 256 17.28 -6.71 14.06
CA ARG A 256 17.90 -7.16 15.31
C ARG A 256 19.41 -6.85 15.45
N PRO A 257 20.30 -7.17 14.49
CA PRO A 257 21.75 -6.93 14.64
C PRO A 257 22.15 -5.45 14.53
N ILE A 258 21.36 -4.63 13.83
CA ILE A 258 21.65 -3.22 13.55
C ILE A 258 20.68 -2.25 14.23
N ARG A 259 19.98 -2.72 15.27
CA ARG A 259 18.89 -2.03 15.98
C ARG A 259 19.18 -0.57 16.33
N LYS A 260 20.38 -0.26 16.82
CA LYS A 260 20.78 1.13 17.17
C LYS A 260 20.76 2.08 15.98
N LYS A 261 21.03 1.58 14.77
CA LYS A 261 21.03 2.36 13.52
C LYS A 261 19.65 2.39 12.87
N THR A 262 18.83 1.35 13.06
CA THR A 262 17.55 1.20 12.37
C THR A 262 16.35 1.78 13.13
N MET A 263 16.36 1.75 14.46
CA MET A 263 15.23 2.25 15.28
C MET A 263 14.95 3.75 15.08
N PRO A 264 15.95 4.66 15.04
CA PRO A 264 15.68 6.07 14.77
C PRO A 264 15.07 6.31 13.38
N ALA A 265 15.51 5.55 12.37
CA ALA A 265 14.96 5.63 11.03
C ALA A 265 13.52 5.11 10.97
N LEU A 266 13.23 4.00 11.65
CA LEU A 266 11.89 3.44 11.74
C LEU A 266 10.93 4.42 12.44
N TYR A 267 11.39 5.07 13.52
CA TYR A 267 10.64 6.12 14.20
C TYR A 267 10.36 7.32 13.28
N MET A 268 11.35 7.80 12.52
CA MET A 268 11.12 8.89 11.55
C MET A 268 10.09 8.50 10.48
N ILE A 269 10.15 7.28 9.94
CA ILE A 269 9.18 6.79 8.96
C ILE A 269 7.77 6.73 9.58
N GLY A 270 7.66 6.24 10.82
CA GLY A 270 6.39 6.19 11.55
C GLY A 270 5.84 7.59 11.84
N ALA A 271 6.57 8.39 12.60
CA ALA A 271 6.10 9.67 13.13
C ALA A 271 6.05 10.79 12.08
N LEU A 272 7.10 10.95 11.28
CA LEU A 272 7.17 12.04 10.29
C LEU A 272 6.60 11.62 8.93
N GLY A 273 6.64 10.33 8.60
CA GLY A 273 6.04 9.82 7.38
C GLY A 273 4.56 9.51 7.57
N LEU A 274 4.26 8.38 8.22
CA LEU A 274 2.92 7.82 8.27
C LEU A 274 1.95 8.62 9.16
N ALA A 275 2.36 9.06 10.35
CA ALA A 275 1.45 9.81 11.23
C ALA A 275 1.13 11.20 10.65
N GLN A 276 2.12 11.90 10.11
CA GLN A 276 1.89 13.20 9.46
C GLN A 276 1.00 13.05 8.21
N LEU A 277 1.32 12.10 7.31
CA LEU A 277 0.51 11.86 6.12
C LEU A 277 -0.91 11.43 6.49
N GLY A 278 -1.05 10.52 7.45
CA GLY A 278 -2.34 10.08 7.98
C GLY A 278 -3.15 11.23 8.58
N ALA A 279 -2.53 12.11 9.35
CA ALA A 279 -3.20 13.30 9.89
C ALA A 279 -3.64 14.26 8.78
N ILE A 280 -2.80 14.51 7.77
CA ILE A 280 -3.16 15.36 6.62
C ILE A 280 -4.36 14.76 5.86
N LEU A 281 -4.36 13.44 5.64
CA LEU A 281 -5.45 12.74 4.95
C LEU A 281 -6.76 12.76 5.76
N LEU A 282 -6.69 12.62 7.09
CA LEU A 282 -7.87 12.74 7.95
C LEU A 282 -8.39 14.17 8.03
N LEU A 283 -7.51 15.16 8.00
CA LEU A 283 -7.90 16.56 7.87
C LEU A 283 -8.56 16.81 6.51
N ALA A 284 -8.01 16.25 5.42
CA ALA A 284 -8.63 16.33 4.11
C ALA A 284 -10.02 15.68 4.12
N TRP A 285 -10.16 14.48 4.68
CA TRP A 285 -11.45 13.80 4.87
C TRP A 285 -12.46 14.66 5.64
N PHE A 286 -12.06 15.26 6.77
CA PHE A 286 -12.96 16.07 7.60
C PHE A 286 -13.31 17.42 6.96
N PHE A 287 -12.39 18.04 6.21
CA PHE A 287 -12.56 19.40 5.69
C PHE A 287 -12.88 19.50 4.19
N VAL A 288 -12.88 18.40 3.42
CA VAL A 288 -13.09 18.48 1.96
C VAL A 288 -14.43 19.13 1.60
N TYR A 289 -15.49 18.79 2.32
CA TYR A 289 -16.83 19.31 2.06
C TYR A 289 -16.96 20.81 2.40
N PRO A 290 -16.49 21.28 3.58
CA PRO A 290 -16.25 22.70 3.84
C PRO A 290 -15.42 23.42 2.77
N LEU A 291 -14.34 22.78 2.32
CA LEU A 291 -13.40 23.36 1.38
C LEU A 291 -14.07 23.60 0.02
N ILE A 292 -14.89 22.66 -0.46
CA ILE A 292 -15.60 22.84 -1.73
C ILE A 292 -16.66 23.94 -1.63
N ALA A 293 -17.41 24.02 -0.52
CA ALA A 293 -18.32 25.15 -0.30
C ALA A 293 -17.59 26.50 -0.33
N TRP A 294 -16.37 26.55 0.23
CA TRP A 294 -15.55 27.75 0.25
C TRP A 294 -14.96 28.09 -1.12
N VAL A 295 -14.34 27.12 -1.82
CA VAL A 295 -13.71 27.30 -3.14
C VAL A 295 -14.76 27.62 -4.20
N HIS A 296 -15.93 27.00 -4.14
CA HIS A 296 -17.04 27.34 -5.02
C HIS A 296 -17.48 28.81 -4.84
N GLY A 297 -17.35 29.37 -3.63
CA GLY A 297 -17.63 30.77 -3.35
C GLY A 297 -16.59 31.76 -3.92
N TRP A 298 -15.49 31.28 -4.52
CA TRP A 298 -14.43 32.15 -5.04
C TRP A 298 -14.84 32.78 -6.37
N THR A 299 -15.12 34.07 -6.32
CA THR A 299 -15.45 34.89 -7.49
C THR A 299 -14.22 35.52 -8.15
N PHE A 300 -13.04 35.41 -7.53
CA PHE A 300 -11.80 35.99 -8.05
C PHE A 300 -11.34 35.21 -9.30
N ILE A 301 -11.37 35.86 -10.47
CA ILE A 301 -10.86 35.34 -11.77
C ILE A 301 -11.58 34.04 -12.25
N GLY A 302 -12.78 33.73 -11.75
CA GLY A 302 -13.49 32.50 -12.14
C GLY A 302 -12.79 31.22 -11.64
N LEU A 303 -11.92 31.33 -10.64
CA LEU A 303 -11.16 30.20 -10.08
C LEU A 303 -12.10 29.13 -9.47
N GLY A 304 -13.25 29.53 -8.93
CA GLY A 304 -14.24 28.59 -8.40
C GLY A 304 -14.78 27.63 -9.46
N SER A 305 -15.17 28.15 -10.64
CA SER A 305 -15.61 27.34 -11.78
C SER A 305 -14.48 26.55 -12.44
N PHE A 306 -13.23 27.00 -12.28
CA PHE A 306 -12.06 26.26 -12.76
C PHE A 306 -11.74 25.06 -11.86
N LEU A 307 -11.96 25.16 -10.53
CA LEU A 307 -11.57 24.14 -9.56
C LEU A 307 -12.70 23.20 -9.13
N THR A 308 -13.96 23.61 -9.28
CA THR A 308 -15.13 22.85 -8.83
C THR A 308 -16.19 22.75 -9.91
N LEU A 309 -16.88 21.62 -9.94
CA LEU A 309 -17.98 21.34 -10.87
C LEU A 309 -19.20 20.85 -10.09
N CYS A 310 -20.37 21.43 -10.32
CA CYS A 310 -21.62 21.04 -9.66
C CYS A 310 -22.65 20.55 -10.67
N SER A 311 -23.30 19.41 -10.37
CA SER A 311 -24.40 18.90 -11.21
C SER A 311 -25.69 19.72 -11.05
N LYS A 312 -25.86 20.40 -9.91
CA LYS A 312 -26.96 21.32 -9.65
C LYS A 312 -26.45 22.59 -8.97
N ALA A 313 -26.82 23.75 -9.49
CA ALA A 313 -26.34 25.03 -8.98
C ALA A 313 -26.96 25.43 -7.63
N ASP A 314 -28.09 24.83 -7.26
CA ASP A 314 -28.86 25.10 -6.04
C ASP A 314 -28.54 24.16 -4.86
N GLN A 315 -27.70 23.13 -5.07
CA GLN A 315 -27.35 22.11 -4.06
C GLN A 315 -25.86 22.11 -3.73
N ILE A 316 -25.31 23.27 -3.36
CA ILE A 316 -23.89 23.41 -3.00
C ILE A 316 -23.67 23.13 -1.50
N PRO A 317 -22.67 22.33 -1.11
CA PRO A 317 -21.72 21.58 -1.94
C PRO A 317 -22.16 20.12 -2.21
N ALA A 318 -23.39 19.73 -1.84
CA ALA A 318 -23.90 18.36 -1.94
C ALA A 318 -23.83 17.74 -3.34
N SER A 319 -23.98 18.56 -4.38
CA SER A 319 -23.93 18.14 -5.78
C SER A 319 -22.63 18.52 -6.50
N CYS A 320 -21.61 18.95 -5.75
CA CYS A 320 -20.35 19.48 -6.26
C CYS A 320 -19.18 18.53 -6.02
N SER A 321 -18.24 18.48 -6.98
CA SER A 321 -16.96 17.79 -6.89
C SER A 321 -15.84 18.67 -7.46
N PHE A 322 -14.59 18.19 -7.42
CA PHE A 322 -13.49 18.92 -8.06
C PHE A 322 -13.54 18.73 -9.58
N SER A 323 -13.11 19.76 -10.31
CA SER A 323 -12.98 19.67 -11.76
C SER A 323 -11.84 18.75 -12.17
N ALA A 324 -11.83 18.33 -13.44
CA ALA A 324 -10.70 17.59 -14.02
C ALA A 324 -9.37 18.35 -13.87
N ASP A 325 -9.38 19.67 -14.05
CA ASP A 325 -8.19 20.52 -13.92
C ASP A 325 -7.62 20.52 -12.49
N ALA A 326 -8.48 20.53 -11.48
CA ALA A 326 -8.06 20.39 -10.08
C ALA A 326 -7.52 18.97 -9.80
N GLY A 327 -8.14 17.94 -10.40
CA GLY A 327 -7.64 16.57 -10.37
C GLY A 327 -6.22 16.45 -10.95
N TYR A 328 -5.97 17.03 -12.12
CA TYR A 328 -4.64 17.03 -12.76
C TYR A 328 -3.59 17.75 -11.92
N LEU A 329 -3.96 18.87 -11.28
CA LEU A 329 -3.04 19.57 -10.39
C LEU A 329 -2.66 18.71 -9.17
N ALA A 330 -3.64 18.04 -8.56
CA ALA A 330 -3.39 17.14 -7.44
C ALA A 330 -2.52 15.94 -7.85
N ASP A 331 -2.83 15.33 -8.99
CA ASP A 331 -2.06 14.22 -9.57
C ASP A 331 -0.59 14.61 -9.82
N ALA A 332 -0.36 15.75 -10.46
CA ALA A 332 0.98 16.25 -10.75
C ALA A 332 1.79 16.53 -9.48
N ILE A 333 1.17 17.11 -8.45
CA ILE A 333 1.81 17.35 -7.15
C ILE A 333 2.20 16.02 -6.50
N VAL A 334 1.28 15.06 -6.45
CA VAL A 334 1.52 13.75 -5.82
C VAL A 334 2.64 12.99 -6.56
N THR A 335 2.55 12.91 -7.88
CA THR A 335 3.54 12.25 -8.75
C THR A 335 4.92 12.87 -8.60
N MET A 336 5.02 14.20 -8.60
CA MET A 336 6.32 14.90 -8.46
C MET A 336 6.95 14.63 -7.09
N ASN A 337 6.16 14.62 -6.00
CA ASN A 337 6.67 14.33 -4.67
C ASN A 337 7.21 12.89 -4.57
N PHE A 338 6.50 11.90 -5.11
CA PHE A 338 6.99 10.52 -5.12
C PHE A 338 8.22 10.34 -6.02
N PHE A 339 8.29 11.05 -7.15
CA PHE A 339 9.49 11.07 -7.98
C PHE A 339 10.71 11.64 -7.24
N ILE A 340 10.54 12.76 -6.52
CA ILE A 340 11.62 13.33 -5.70
C ILE A 340 12.06 12.36 -4.60
N LEU A 341 11.12 11.70 -3.92
CA LEU A 341 11.42 10.69 -2.89
C LEU A 341 12.15 9.47 -3.48
N PHE A 342 11.78 9.04 -4.68
CA PHE A 342 12.47 7.97 -5.39
C PHE A 342 13.92 8.35 -5.71
N MET A 343 14.16 9.55 -6.24
CA MET A 343 15.50 10.06 -6.51
C MET A 343 16.32 10.23 -5.23
N ALA A 344 15.70 10.70 -4.15
CA ALA A 344 16.32 10.78 -2.83
C ALA A 344 16.69 9.41 -2.27
N GLY A 345 15.86 8.38 -2.49
CA GLY A 345 16.15 6.99 -2.13
C GLY A 345 17.35 6.43 -2.87
N ILE A 346 17.47 6.71 -4.18
CA ILE A 346 18.63 6.30 -4.98
C ILE A 346 19.91 7.02 -4.53
N TRP A 347 19.83 8.31 -4.24
CA TRP A 347 20.97 9.07 -3.72
C TRP A 347 21.40 8.60 -2.33
N GLY A 348 20.44 8.38 -1.43
CA GLY A 348 20.64 7.89 -0.08
C GLY A 348 21.18 6.45 0.00
N TRP A 349 21.01 5.66 -1.07
CA TRP A 349 21.50 4.28 -1.14
C TRP A 349 23.00 4.14 -0.89
N LYS A 350 23.80 5.12 -1.33
CA LYS A 350 25.26 5.10 -1.16
C LYS A 350 25.68 5.06 0.30
N SER A 351 25.02 5.90 1.09
CA SER A 351 25.46 6.26 2.44
C SER A 351 24.63 5.58 3.51
N HIS A 352 23.38 5.23 3.20
CA HIS A 352 22.36 4.78 4.15
C HIS A 352 21.53 3.61 3.60
N ARG A 353 22.21 2.67 2.95
CA ARG A 353 21.60 1.50 2.30
C ARG A 353 20.54 0.78 3.15
N ASN A 354 20.86 0.49 4.41
CA ASN A 354 19.95 -0.23 5.30
C ASN A 354 18.65 0.55 5.56
N ILE A 355 18.72 1.88 5.62
CA ILE A 355 17.54 2.74 5.78
C ILE A 355 16.67 2.66 4.53
N VAL A 356 17.28 2.71 3.34
CA VAL A 356 16.53 2.62 2.07
C VAL A 356 15.85 1.26 1.91
N VAL A 357 16.53 0.16 2.27
CA VAL A 357 15.90 -1.18 2.24
C VAL A 357 14.75 -1.27 3.23
N ILE A 358 14.94 -0.86 4.48
CA ILE A 358 13.88 -0.91 5.50
C ILE A 358 12.69 -0.04 5.09
N THR A 359 12.95 1.16 4.58
CA THR A 359 11.91 2.07 4.08
C THR A 359 11.14 1.44 2.93
N GLY A 360 11.83 0.88 1.92
CA GLY A 360 11.18 0.19 0.80
C GLY A 360 10.32 -0.99 1.26
N VAL A 361 10.84 -1.81 2.17
CA VAL A 361 10.13 -2.97 2.73
C VAL A 361 8.89 -2.54 3.52
N VAL A 362 8.99 -1.52 4.37
CA VAL A 362 7.85 -0.97 5.13
C VAL A 362 6.82 -0.36 4.18
N LEU A 363 7.25 0.40 3.17
CA LEU A 363 6.36 0.96 2.16
C LEU A 363 5.62 -0.13 1.40
N THR A 364 6.28 -1.22 0.99
CA THR A 364 5.59 -2.33 0.30
C THR A 364 4.52 -2.97 1.18
N ALA A 365 4.76 -3.10 2.49
CA ALA A 365 3.74 -3.60 3.42
C ALA A 365 2.56 -2.62 3.53
N VAL A 366 2.84 -1.32 3.68
CA VAL A 366 1.80 -0.27 3.70
C VAL A 366 0.98 -0.31 2.41
N LEU A 367 1.62 -0.46 1.24
CA LEU A 367 0.93 -0.58 -0.05
C LEU A 367 0.04 -1.82 -0.14
N ALA A 368 0.49 -2.97 0.38
CA ALA A 368 -0.34 -4.18 0.43
C ALA A 368 -1.60 -3.97 1.27
N PHE A 369 -1.46 -3.32 2.44
CA PHE A 369 -2.62 -2.97 3.27
C PHE A 369 -3.50 -1.90 2.64
N THR A 370 -2.91 -0.95 1.91
CA THR A 370 -3.64 0.08 1.16
C THR A 370 -4.54 -0.58 0.11
N ALA A 371 -4.01 -1.54 -0.65
CA ALA A 371 -4.78 -2.29 -1.65
C ALA A 371 -6.01 -2.97 -1.04
N LEU A 372 -5.91 -3.52 0.17
CA LEU A 372 -7.02 -4.14 0.89
C LEU A 372 -8.01 -3.12 1.46
N LEU A 373 -7.50 -2.15 2.23
CA LEU A 373 -8.31 -1.23 3.03
C LEU A 373 -8.98 -0.13 2.19
N MET A 374 -8.58 0.06 0.93
CA MET A 374 -9.27 0.98 0.03
C MET A 374 -10.34 0.32 -0.84
N HIS A 375 -10.35 -1.01 -0.91
CA HIS A 375 -11.23 -1.80 -1.78
C HIS A 375 -12.02 -2.82 -0.95
N THR A 376 -12.74 -2.31 0.04
CA THR A 376 -13.58 -3.06 0.98
C THR A 376 -15.02 -3.22 0.50
N ALA A 377 -15.35 -2.67 -0.68
CA ALA A 377 -16.68 -2.82 -1.26
C ALA A 377 -17.00 -4.31 -1.52
N PRO A 378 -18.26 -4.74 -1.38
CA PRO A 378 -18.63 -6.17 -1.43
C PRO A 378 -18.22 -6.88 -2.73
N ASP A 379 -18.14 -6.15 -3.83
CA ASP A 379 -17.76 -6.62 -5.17
C ASP A 379 -16.24 -6.63 -5.42
N GLN A 380 -15.48 -5.88 -4.61
CA GLN A 380 -14.03 -5.69 -4.80
C GLN A 380 -13.20 -6.40 -3.73
N LEU A 381 -13.79 -6.70 -2.56
CA LEU A 381 -13.10 -7.22 -1.38
C LEU A 381 -12.25 -8.47 -1.68
N VAL A 382 -12.79 -9.44 -2.41
CA VAL A 382 -12.06 -10.68 -2.72
C VAL A 382 -10.87 -10.43 -3.63
N GLN A 383 -11.01 -9.53 -4.60
CA GLN A 383 -9.89 -9.13 -5.48
C GLN A 383 -8.81 -8.38 -4.71
N ALA A 384 -9.22 -7.47 -3.82
CA ALA A 384 -8.34 -6.71 -2.94
C ALA A 384 -7.55 -7.63 -2.00
N MET A 385 -8.19 -8.64 -1.42
CA MET A 385 -7.56 -9.64 -0.57
C MET A 385 -6.53 -10.48 -1.34
N MET A 386 -6.83 -10.91 -2.57
CA MET A 386 -5.87 -11.62 -3.42
C MET A 386 -4.63 -10.77 -3.69
N LEU A 387 -4.84 -9.50 -4.07
CA LEU A 387 -3.75 -8.56 -4.38
C LEU A 387 -2.88 -8.30 -3.15
N CYS A 388 -3.50 -8.11 -1.98
CA CYS A 388 -2.79 -7.95 -0.71
C CYS A 388 -1.89 -9.17 -0.39
N VAL A 389 -2.41 -10.40 -0.51
CA VAL A 389 -1.59 -11.62 -0.31
C VAL A 389 -0.42 -11.64 -1.30
N ALA A 390 -0.69 -11.40 -2.59
CA ALA A 390 0.34 -11.44 -3.62
C ALA A 390 1.47 -10.42 -3.37
N ILE A 391 1.12 -9.18 -3.01
CA ILE A 391 2.10 -8.14 -2.69
C ILE A 391 2.91 -8.52 -1.44
N LEU A 392 2.28 -9.00 -0.36
CA LEU A 392 2.99 -9.44 0.85
C LEU A 392 3.93 -10.64 0.58
N VAL A 393 3.50 -11.57 -0.27
CA VAL A 393 4.32 -12.71 -0.70
C VAL A 393 5.55 -12.21 -1.46
N LEU A 394 5.35 -11.35 -2.45
CA LEU A 394 6.43 -10.76 -3.24
C LEU A 394 7.39 -9.94 -2.37
N ALA A 395 6.86 -9.14 -1.45
CA ALA A 395 7.64 -8.35 -0.50
C ALA A 395 8.53 -9.23 0.39
N THR A 396 7.98 -10.35 0.87
CA THR A 396 8.71 -11.31 1.70
C THR A 396 9.82 -11.99 0.90
N ILE A 397 9.54 -12.44 -0.33
CA ILE A 397 10.53 -13.03 -1.23
C ILE A 397 11.64 -12.02 -1.53
N TRP A 398 11.27 -10.78 -1.86
CA TRP A 398 12.22 -9.71 -2.13
C TRP A 398 13.13 -9.43 -0.91
N ALA A 399 12.58 -9.33 0.30
CA ALA A 399 13.34 -9.13 1.52
C ALA A 399 14.29 -10.31 1.86
N VAL A 400 13.95 -11.52 1.44
CA VAL A 400 14.82 -12.70 1.58
C VAL A 400 15.96 -12.64 0.57
N ILE A 401 15.65 -12.46 -0.71
CA ILE A 401 16.62 -12.44 -1.81
C ILE A 401 17.59 -11.26 -1.66
N ALA A 402 17.09 -10.07 -1.38
CA ALA A 402 17.91 -8.86 -1.25
C ALA A 402 19.03 -9.06 -0.22
N ARG A 403 18.72 -9.66 0.94
CA ARG A 403 19.77 -9.90 1.94
C ARG A 403 20.76 -10.98 1.51
N ASN A 404 20.31 -12.09 0.94
CA ASN A 404 21.24 -13.17 0.53
C ASN A 404 22.27 -12.65 -0.48
N GLU A 405 21.86 -11.73 -1.34
CA GLU A 405 22.75 -11.10 -2.32
C GLU A 405 23.61 -9.95 -1.75
N PHE A 406 23.13 -9.27 -0.70
CA PHE A 406 23.76 -8.06 -0.19
C PHE A 406 24.46 -8.21 1.17
N ALA A 407 24.31 -9.34 1.85
CA ALA A 407 25.04 -9.67 3.08
C ALA A 407 26.38 -10.37 2.83
N VAL A 408 26.60 -10.92 1.63
CA VAL A 408 27.84 -11.66 1.27
C VAL A 408 29.01 -10.72 0.99
N ILE A 409 28.75 -9.44 0.74
CA ILE A 409 29.77 -8.43 0.44
C ILE A 409 29.62 -7.33 1.46
N GLY A 410 30.74 -6.88 2.03
CA GLY A 410 30.77 -5.75 2.93
C GLY A 410 30.13 -4.49 2.31
N GLU A 411 29.99 -3.43 3.10
CA GLU A 411 29.41 -2.14 2.68
C GLU A 411 30.33 -1.39 1.67
N ASN A 412 30.77 -2.05 0.61
CA ASN A 412 31.62 -1.46 -0.42
C ASN A 412 30.78 -0.58 -1.34
N ASN A 413 31.28 0.64 -1.57
CA ASN A 413 30.65 1.63 -2.44
C ASN A 413 30.50 1.09 -3.86
N LEU A 414 29.29 1.24 -4.44
CA LEU A 414 28.94 0.79 -5.79
C LEU A 414 29.69 1.48 -6.94
N GLY A 415 30.62 2.38 -6.64
CA GLY A 415 31.29 3.25 -7.61
C GLY A 415 30.29 4.15 -8.37
N CYS A 416 30.81 5.07 -9.17
CA CYS A 416 29.95 5.96 -9.97
C CYS A 416 29.13 5.16 -11.01
N LEU A 417 29.77 4.17 -11.66
CA LEU A 417 29.14 3.36 -12.72
C LEU A 417 28.02 2.45 -12.20
N GLY A 418 28.17 1.85 -11.02
CA GLY A 418 27.12 1.03 -10.40
C GLY A 418 25.91 1.86 -9.96
N MET A 419 26.13 3.11 -9.52
CA MET A 419 25.05 4.03 -9.20
C MET A 419 24.27 4.45 -10.45
N TRP A 420 24.94 4.78 -11.56
CA TRP A 420 24.27 5.09 -12.83
C TRP A 420 23.51 3.90 -13.40
N LEU A 421 24.00 2.68 -13.21
CA LEU A 421 23.30 1.47 -13.63
C LEU A 421 22.03 1.24 -12.78
N VAL A 422 22.11 1.46 -11.48
CA VAL A 422 20.95 1.42 -10.58
C VAL A 422 19.94 2.51 -10.94
N VAL A 423 20.37 3.76 -11.08
CA VAL A 423 19.52 4.90 -11.50
C VAL A 423 18.87 4.60 -12.85
N GLY A 424 19.65 4.19 -13.84
CA GLY A 424 19.16 3.87 -15.18
C GLY A 424 18.12 2.77 -15.15
N THR A 425 18.42 1.64 -14.49
CA THR A 425 17.47 0.52 -14.38
C THR A 425 16.20 0.93 -13.64
N CYS A 426 16.32 1.71 -12.56
CA CYS A 426 15.21 2.27 -11.80
C CYS A 426 14.35 3.24 -12.64
N LEU A 427 14.98 4.08 -13.47
CA LEU A 427 14.30 5.01 -14.37
C LEU A 427 13.63 4.27 -15.55
N PHE A 428 14.24 3.20 -16.07
CA PHE A 428 13.61 2.31 -17.05
C PHE A 428 12.35 1.67 -16.52
N ILE A 429 12.45 1.18 -15.30
CA ILE A 429 11.36 0.57 -14.56
C ILE A 429 10.28 1.59 -14.26
N TYR A 430 10.65 2.81 -13.89
CA TYR A 430 9.73 3.92 -13.68
C TYR A 430 8.93 4.22 -14.95
N ILE A 431 9.60 4.42 -16.09
CA ILE A 431 8.92 4.74 -17.36
C ILE A 431 8.14 3.52 -17.88
N GLY A 432 8.65 2.30 -17.68
CA GLY A 432 7.97 1.06 -18.06
C GLY A 432 6.73 0.77 -17.22
N ALA A 433 6.77 1.06 -15.91
CA ALA A 433 5.60 0.98 -15.04
C ALA A 433 4.57 2.04 -15.44
N PHE A 434 5.00 3.28 -15.64
CA PHE A 434 4.14 4.35 -16.14
C PHE A 434 3.44 3.94 -17.44
N GLY A 435 4.18 3.43 -18.43
CA GLY A 435 3.62 2.98 -19.70
C GLY A 435 2.76 1.71 -19.63
N PHE A 436 2.94 0.85 -18.62
CA PHE A 436 2.14 -0.37 -18.45
C PHE A 436 0.82 -0.10 -17.70
N PHE A 437 0.86 0.76 -16.68
CA PHE A 437 -0.32 1.15 -15.90
C PHE A 437 -1.09 2.32 -16.52
N SER A 438 -0.55 2.96 -17.55
CA SER A 438 -1.30 3.84 -18.45
C SER A 438 -2.08 3.08 -19.53
N ILE A 439 -2.08 1.73 -19.51
CA ILE A 439 -2.92 0.91 -20.40
C ILE A 439 -4.20 0.60 -19.64
N PRO A 440 -5.39 0.91 -20.18
CA PRO A 440 -6.66 0.78 -19.46
C PRO A 440 -6.93 -0.70 -19.18
N SER A 441 -6.93 -1.08 -17.91
CA SER A 441 -7.14 -2.48 -17.49
C SER A 441 -8.39 -2.69 -16.63
N PHE A 442 -8.97 -1.61 -16.08
CA PHE A 442 -10.25 -1.63 -15.37
C PHE A 442 -11.27 -0.72 -16.06
N ALA A 443 -12.53 -1.14 -16.09
CA ALA A 443 -13.62 -0.49 -16.82
C ALA A 443 -13.94 0.95 -16.37
N ASP A 444 -13.37 1.40 -15.25
CA ASP A 444 -13.57 2.73 -14.65
C ASP A 444 -12.26 3.53 -14.47
N GLU A 445 -11.12 3.05 -14.99
CA GLU A 445 -9.85 3.79 -14.96
C GLU A 445 -9.74 4.69 -16.21
N ILE A 446 -9.98 6.00 -16.05
CA ILE A 446 -9.65 7.00 -17.06
C ILE A 446 -8.20 7.43 -16.85
N GLU A 447 -7.38 7.30 -17.90
CA GLU A 447 -5.94 7.62 -17.90
C GLU A 447 -5.66 9.08 -17.46
N PRO A 448 -4.78 9.35 -16.47
CA PRO A 448 -4.61 10.70 -15.93
C PRO A 448 -3.60 11.57 -16.68
N ASN A 449 -3.15 11.25 -17.90
CA ASN A 449 -2.04 12.03 -18.48
C ASN A 449 -2.07 12.29 -19.98
N ILE A 450 -3.14 11.91 -20.67
CA ILE A 450 -3.30 12.21 -22.09
C ILE A 450 -4.78 12.54 -22.30
N THR A 451 -5.06 13.74 -22.79
CA THR A 451 -6.40 14.09 -23.26
C THR A 451 -6.86 13.01 -24.23
N PHE A 452 -7.87 12.23 -23.85
CA PHE A 452 -8.42 11.19 -24.72
C PHE A 452 -9.20 11.88 -25.85
N ALA A 453 -8.48 12.29 -26.88
CA ALA A 453 -9.06 12.46 -28.20
C ALA A 453 -9.31 11.04 -28.73
N PRO A 454 -10.54 10.68 -29.13
CA PRO A 454 -10.82 9.35 -29.66
C PRO A 454 -9.90 9.07 -30.85
N GLY A 455 -8.96 8.14 -30.68
CA GLY A 455 -7.94 7.79 -31.68
C GLY A 455 -6.49 7.67 -31.16
N ALA A 456 -6.18 8.00 -29.91
CA ALA A 456 -4.80 8.11 -29.40
C ALA A 456 -4.34 6.94 -28.49
N SER A 457 -4.40 5.69 -28.96
CA SER A 457 -3.68 4.55 -28.31
C SER A 457 -2.18 4.50 -28.66
N ILE A 458 -1.69 5.52 -29.36
CA ILE A 458 -0.36 5.56 -29.97
C ILE A 458 0.70 5.97 -28.95
N ASP A 459 0.37 6.84 -28.00
CA ASP A 459 1.36 7.46 -27.11
C ASP A 459 1.92 6.50 -26.04
N ALA A 460 1.07 5.71 -25.38
CA ALA A 460 1.53 4.67 -24.44
C ALA A 460 2.35 3.57 -25.15
N PHE A 461 1.95 3.20 -26.37
CA PHE A 461 2.67 2.21 -27.19
C PHE A 461 4.03 2.75 -27.66
N VAL A 462 4.11 4.04 -28.01
CA VAL A 462 5.36 4.72 -28.36
C VAL A 462 6.28 4.84 -27.15
N VAL A 463 5.77 5.16 -25.96
CA VAL A 463 6.56 5.16 -24.71
C VAL A 463 7.09 3.76 -24.39
N LEU A 464 6.30 2.71 -24.61
CA LEU A 464 6.71 1.31 -24.43
C LEU A 464 7.78 0.87 -25.44
N ILE A 465 7.68 1.31 -26.70
CA ILE A 465 8.71 1.09 -27.73
C ILE A 465 9.99 1.86 -27.39
N ILE A 466 9.89 3.14 -27.01
CA ILE A 466 11.04 3.98 -26.65
C ILE A 466 11.74 3.41 -25.41
N THR A 467 11.00 2.95 -24.40
CA THR A 467 11.57 2.26 -23.24
C THR A 467 12.20 0.92 -23.61
N GLY A 468 11.58 0.14 -24.50
CA GLY A 468 12.17 -1.09 -25.03
C GLY A 468 13.49 -0.84 -25.78
N ILE A 469 13.54 0.19 -26.62
CA ILE A 469 14.75 0.60 -27.37
C ILE A 469 15.82 1.11 -26.42
N LEU A 470 15.48 2.00 -25.50
CA LEU A 470 16.40 2.53 -24.51
C LEU A 470 16.91 1.41 -23.58
N ALA A 471 16.07 0.42 -23.21
CA ALA A 471 16.47 -0.75 -22.43
C ALA A 471 17.42 -1.65 -23.22
N ALA A 472 17.19 -1.83 -24.52
CA ALA A 472 18.09 -2.53 -25.43
C ALA A 472 19.43 -1.80 -25.62
N VAL A 473 19.43 -0.46 -25.69
CA VAL A 473 20.64 0.37 -25.73
C VAL A 473 21.42 0.27 -24.42
N HIS A 474 20.73 0.30 -23.28
CA HIS A 474 21.36 0.09 -21.98
C HIS A 474 21.96 -1.32 -21.90
N PHE A 475 21.24 -2.35 -22.36
CA PHE A 475 21.72 -3.73 -22.47
C PHE A 475 22.96 -3.85 -23.38
N TYR A 476 23.01 -3.11 -24.49
CA TYR A 476 24.15 -3.05 -25.40
C TYR A 476 25.41 -2.45 -24.74
N PHE A 477 25.29 -1.32 -24.04
CA PHE A 477 26.43 -0.73 -23.31
C PHE A 477 26.91 -1.61 -22.15
N LEU A 478 26.00 -2.33 -21.51
CA LEU A 478 26.31 -3.22 -20.38
C LEU A 478 26.99 -4.53 -20.81
N THR A 479 26.55 -5.16 -21.91
CA THR A 479 27.20 -6.36 -22.47
C THR A 479 28.60 -6.03 -22.98
N ARG A 480 28.79 -4.88 -23.64
CA ARG A 480 30.11 -4.42 -24.12
C ARG A 480 31.13 -4.19 -23.00
N ASN A 481 30.70 -3.74 -21.82
CA ASN A 481 31.59 -3.50 -20.67
C ASN A 481 31.89 -4.74 -19.82
N ARG A 482 31.22 -5.88 -20.07
CA ARG A 482 31.55 -7.19 -19.49
C ARG A 482 32.71 -7.89 -20.20
N TYR A 483 32.94 -7.58 -21.47
CA TYR A 483 33.99 -8.18 -22.31
C TYR A 483 35.26 -7.33 -22.43
N LYS A 484 35.34 -6.19 -21.76
CA LYS A 484 36.62 -5.52 -21.47
C LYS A 484 37.09 -5.97 -20.08
N VAL A 485 37.49 -7.24 -20.00
CA VAL A 485 38.32 -7.79 -18.92
C VAL A 485 39.77 -7.59 -19.31
#